data_AF-A0A973G2F1-F1
#
_entry.id   AF-A0A973G2F1-F1
#
_cell.length_a   1.000
_cell.length_b   1.000
_cell.length_c   1.000
_cell.angle_alpha   90.00
_cell.angle_beta   90.00
_cell.angle_gamma   90.00
#
_symmetry.space_group_name_H-M   'P 1'
#
loop_
_entity.id
_entity.type
_entity.pdbx_description
1 polymer ?
#
loop_
_entity_poly.entity_id
_entity_poly.type
_entity_poly.pdbx_seq_one_letter_code
_entity_poly.pdbx_strand_id
1 'polypeptide(L)'
;MNSDNVTIALIQSISRSSPAENLAEACLRIREAAASGAQIVCLQELFSTSYFCQTEDYGPFDYAEPVPGPATGTLQAIAAELEVVIVASLF
;
A
#
# COMPACT_ATOMS: atom_id res chain seq x y z
N MET A 1 12.66 9.25 -24.65
CA MET A 1 11.74 10.26 -24.09
C MET A 1 12.46 10.91 -22.92
N ASN A 2 12.91 12.16 -23.07
CA ASN A 2 13.29 12.95 -21.89
C ASN A 2 11.99 13.51 -21.35
N SER A 3 11.54 13.01 -20.21
CA SER A 3 10.38 13.54 -19.53
C SER A 3 10.75 13.68 -18.08
N ASP A 4 11.20 14.88 -17.69
CA ASP A 4 11.52 15.25 -16.30
C ASP A 4 10.27 15.24 -15.39
N ASN A 5 9.12 14.84 -15.93
CA ASN A 5 7.85 14.74 -15.21
C ASN A 5 7.62 13.31 -14.74
N VAL A 6 7.31 13.17 -13.46
CA VAL A 6 6.93 11.90 -12.84
C VAL A 6 5.45 11.98 -12.46
N THR A 7 4.65 11.03 -12.94
CA THR A 7 3.24 10.93 -12.55
C THR A 7 3.12 10.17 -11.23
N ILE A 8 2.48 10.80 -10.24
CA ILE A 8 2.29 10.23 -8.91
C ILE A 8 0.80 9.99 -8.68
N ALA A 9 0.45 8.82 -8.14
CA ALA A 9 -0.88 8.51 -7.64
C ALA A 9 -0.89 8.46 -6.11
N LEU A 10 -1.88 9.12 -5.50
CA LEU A 10 -2.15 9.07 -4.06
C LEU A 10 -3.40 8.24 -3.85
N ILE A 11 -3.28 7.09 -3.20
CA ILE A 11 -4.39 6.16 -3.01
C ILE A 11 -5.07 6.46 -1.68
N GLN A 12 -6.39 6.62 -1.74
CA GLN A 12 -7.24 6.77 -0.57
C GLN A 12 -8.35 5.73 -0.61
N SER A 13 -8.44 4.92 0.45
CA SER A 13 -9.42 3.84 0.62
C SER A 13 -9.99 3.84 2.04
N ILE A 14 -11.18 3.28 2.18
CA ILE A 14 -11.82 3.06 3.48
C ILE A 14 -11.28 1.75 4.05
N SER A 15 -10.83 1.76 5.32
CA SER A 15 -10.40 0.53 6.00
C SER A 15 -11.54 -0.49 6.05
N ARG A 16 -11.22 -1.73 5.69
CA ARG A 16 -12.09 -2.90 5.69
C ARG A 16 -11.92 -3.71 6.97
N SER A 17 -12.61 -4.85 6.99
CA SER A 17 -12.71 -5.68 8.20
C SER A 17 -11.44 -6.45 8.53
N SER A 18 -10.52 -6.60 7.57
CA SER A 18 -9.26 -7.34 7.76
C SER A 18 -8.08 -6.77 6.96
N PRO A 19 -6.83 -7.04 7.40
CA PRO A 19 -5.64 -6.69 6.65
C PRO A 19 -5.55 -7.29 5.25
N ALA A 20 -6.05 -8.50 5.07
CA ALA A 20 -6.08 -9.15 3.76
C ALA A 20 -7.01 -8.43 2.77
N GLU A 21 -8.19 -7.99 3.22
CA GLU A 21 -9.13 -7.21 2.39
C GLU A 21 -8.54 -5.86 2.00
N ASN A 22 -7.91 -5.17 2.95
CA ASN A 22 -7.26 -3.89 2.70
C ASN A 22 -6.08 -4.01 1.72
N LEU A 23 -5.25 -5.05 1.87
CA LEU A 23 -4.15 -5.33 0.96
C LEU A 23 -4.66 -5.64 -0.45
N ALA A 24 -5.73 -6.44 -0.58
CA ALA A 24 -6.34 -6.74 -1.87
C ALA A 24 -6.91 -5.48 -2.55
N GLU A 25 -7.59 -4.61 -1.80
CA GLU A 25 -8.07 -3.33 -2.33
C GLU A 25 -6.90 -2.42 -2.76
N ALA A 26 -5.84 -2.31 -1.96
CA ALA A 26 -4.65 -1.54 -2.31
C ALA A 26 -4.01 -2.07 -3.62
N CYS A 27 -3.89 -3.38 -3.78
CA CYS A 27 -3.36 -4.01 -5.00
C CYS A 27 -4.20 -3.66 -6.24
N LEU A 28 -5.53 -3.67 -6.11
CA LEU A 28 -6.44 -3.26 -7.19
C LEU A 28 -6.21 -1.79 -7.57
N ARG A 29 -6.15 -0.89 -6.58
CA ARG A 29 -5.95 0.55 -6.79
C ARG A 29 -4.58 0.88 -7.39
N ILE A 30 -3.53 0.16 -6.99
CA ILE A 30 -2.19 0.27 -7.59
C ILE A 30 -2.24 -0.08 -9.08
N ARG A 31 -2.93 -1.15 -9.45
CA ARG A 31 -3.08 -1.55 -10.87
C ARG A 31 -3.84 -0.52 -11.68
N GLU A 32 -4.93 0.02 -11.14
CA GLU A 32 -5.69 1.10 -11.78
C GLU A 32 -4.83 2.37 -11.97
N ALA A 33 -4.04 2.73 -10.96
CA ALA A 33 -3.14 3.88 -11.03
C ALA A 33 -2.02 3.68 -12.07
N ALA A 34 -1.39 2.50 -12.09
CA ALA A 34 -0.37 2.16 -13.09
C ALA A 34 -0.95 2.16 -14.51
N ALA A 35 -2.16 1.60 -14.71
CA ALA A 35 -2.88 1.65 -15.98
C ALA A 35 -3.22 3.09 -16.43
N SER A 36 -3.33 4.02 -15.46
CA SER A 36 -3.53 5.45 -15.70
C SER A 36 -2.22 6.24 -15.89
N GLY A 37 -1.07 5.55 -15.94
CA GLY A 37 0.24 6.13 -16.21
C GLY A 37 1.02 6.58 -14.97
N ALA A 38 0.62 6.15 -13.76
CA ALA A 38 1.39 6.43 -12.54
C ALA A 38 2.73 5.68 -12.55
N GLN A 39 3.78 6.37 -12.14
CA GLN A 39 5.14 5.83 -11.98
C GLN A 39 5.51 5.65 -10.51
N ILE A 40 4.90 6.47 -9.63
CA ILE A 40 5.00 6.33 -8.17
C ILE A 40 3.57 6.25 -7.63
N VAL A 41 3.31 5.26 -6.77
CA VAL A 41 2.04 5.08 -6.08
C VAL A 41 2.27 5.15 -4.57
N CYS A 42 1.60 6.07 -3.89
CA CYS A 42 1.68 6.25 -2.45
C CYS A 42 0.38 5.78 -1.78
N LEU A 43 0.49 4.89 -0.81
CA LEU A 43 -0.62 4.42 0.01
C LEU A 43 -0.75 5.27 1.28
N GLN A 44 -1.95 5.32 1.84
CA GLN A 44 -2.21 5.98 3.12
C GLN A 44 -1.47 5.32 4.29
N GLU A 45 -1.34 6.05 5.40
CA GLU A 45 -0.80 5.52 6.66
C GLU A 45 -1.61 4.30 7.13
N LEU A 46 -0.91 3.27 7.60
CA LEU A 46 -1.49 2.02 8.09
C LEU A 46 -2.54 1.45 7.12
N PHE A 47 -2.28 1.48 5.81
CA PHE A 47 -3.28 1.16 4.78
C PHE A 47 -3.93 -0.23 4.95
N SER A 48 -3.25 -1.18 5.59
CA SER A 48 -3.75 -2.52 5.86
C SER A 48 -4.66 -2.61 7.09
N THR A 49 -4.76 -1.60 7.94
CA THR A 49 -5.53 -1.67 9.19
C THR A 49 -6.43 -0.46 9.40
N SER A 50 -7.41 -0.60 10.27
CA SER A 50 -8.06 0.59 10.85
C SER A 50 -7.06 1.35 11.71
N TYR A 51 -7.20 2.67 11.78
CA TYR A 51 -6.31 3.51 12.59
C TYR A 51 -6.52 3.24 14.09
N PHE A 52 -5.70 2.36 14.66
CA PHE A 52 -5.84 1.84 16.01
C PHE A 52 -5.16 2.71 17.08
N CYS A 53 -4.35 3.71 16.69
CA CYS A 53 -3.63 4.61 17.59
C CYS A 53 -4.54 5.60 18.36
N GLN A 54 -5.82 5.27 18.52
CA GLN A 54 -6.82 6.05 19.25
C GLN A 54 -6.89 5.66 20.74
N THR A 55 -6.37 4.48 21.09
CA THR A 55 -6.39 3.93 22.44
C THR A 55 -5.08 3.22 22.74
N GLU A 56 -4.68 3.17 24.01
CA GLU A 56 -3.56 2.35 24.47
C GLU A 56 -4.02 0.89 24.62
N ASP A 57 -3.90 0.12 23.54
CA ASP A 57 -4.16 -1.31 23.49
C ASP A 57 -2.93 -2.06 22.93
N TYR A 58 -2.68 -3.26 23.44
CA TYR A 58 -1.61 -4.14 22.98
C TYR A 58 -2.06 -5.07 21.85
N GLY A 59 -3.37 -5.28 21.67
CA GLY A 59 -3.89 -6.13 20.58
C GLY A 59 -3.36 -5.75 19.19
N PRO A 60 -3.27 -4.46 18.81
CA PRO A 60 -2.78 -4.06 17.50
C PRO A 60 -1.33 -4.45 17.18
N PHE A 61 -0.47 -4.75 18.17
CA PHE A 61 0.90 -5.23 17.93
C PHE A 61 0.93 -6.54 17.11
N ASP A 62 -0.15 -7.31 17.12
CA ASP A 62 -0.29 -8.50 16.27
C ASP A 62 -0.41 -8.18 14.77
N TYR A 63 -0.65 -6.92 14.39
CA TYR A 63 -0.61 -6.48 13.00
C TYR A 63 0.81 -6.26 12.47
N ALA A 64 1.82 -6.23 13.35
CA ALA A 64 3.19 -5.98 12.96
C ALA A 64 3.75 -7.11 12.08
N GLU A 65 4.40 -6.75 10.98
CA GLU A 65 5.09 -7.72 10.11
C GLU A 65 6.59 -7.39 9.95
N PRO A 66 7.46 -8.41 9.78
CA PRO A 66 8.87 -8.16 9.49
C PRO A 66 9.03 -7.48 8.13
N VAL A 67 10.16 -6.81 7.93
CA VAL A 67 10.58 -6.31 6.62
C VAL A 67 11.89 -7.00 6.22
N PRO A 68 11.92 -7.84 5.16
CA PRO A 68 10.78 -8.23 4.31
C PRO A 68 9.80 -9.19 5.00
N GLY A 69 8.53 -9.09 4.61
CA GLY A 69 7.38 -9.83 5.14
C GLY A 69 6.22 -9.91 4.15
N PRO A 70 5.05 -10.46 4.55
CA PRO A 70 3.95 -10.80 3.64
C PRO A 70 3.42 -9.63 2.78
N ALA A 71 3.16 -8.45 3.36
CA ALA A 71 2.66 -7.32 2.58
C ALA A 71 3.77 -6.77 1.67
N THR A 72 5.00 -6.59 2.17
CA THR A 72 6.12 -6.16 1.31
C THR A 72 6.39 -7.12 0.15
N GLY A 73 6.28 -8.44 0.35
CA GLY A 73 6.45 -9.42 -0.73
C GLY A 73 5.37 -9.32 -1.81
N THR A 74 4.13 -9.09 -1.40
CA THR A 74 3.00 -8.86 -2.33
C THR A 74 3.21 -7.56 -3.12
N LEU A 75 3.54 -6.47 -2.44
CA LEU A 75 3.77 -5.17 -3.06
C LEU A 75 5.00 -5.18 -3.98
N GLN A 76 6.08 -5.88 -3.60
CA GLN A 76 7.27 -6.04 -4.45
C GLN A 76 6.96 -6.77 -5.75
N ALA A 77 6.17 -7.85 -5.70
CA ALA A 77 5.77 -8.58 -6.90
C ALA A 77 4.97 -7.68 -7.86
N ILE A 78 4.05 -6.87 -7.33
CA ILE A 78 3.24 -5.94 -8.14
C ILE A 78 4.09 -4.79 -8.68
N ALA A 79 4.97 -4.21 -7.86
CA ALA A 79 5.89 -3.16 -8.29
C ALA A 79 6.76 -3.61 -9.46
N ALA A 80 7.28 -4.85 -9.40
CA ALA A 80 8.06 -5.45 -10.48
C ALA A 80 7.22 -5.75 -11.73
N GLU A 81 5.99 -6.26 -11.56
CA GLU A 81 5.08 -6.54 -12.68
C GLU A 81 4.67 -5.28 -13.45
N LEU A 82 4.43 -4.18 -12.73
CA LEU A 82 3.90 -2.94 -13.29
C LEU A 82 4.97 -1.88 -13.60
N GLU A 83 6.23 -2.15 -13.23
CA GLU A 83 7.36 -1.22 -13.34
C GLU A 83 7.12 0.14 -12.64
N VAL A 84 6.52 0.11 -11.44
CA VAL A 84 6.22 1.30 -10.63
C VAL A 84 6.94 1.29 -9.28
N VAL A 85 7.18 2.47 -8.70
CA VAL A 85 7.61 2.61 -7.30
C VAL A 85 6.36 2.62 -6.39
N ILE A 86 6.38 1.85 -5.31
CA ILE A 86 5.31 1.83 -4.31
C ILE A 86 5.87 2.36 -2.98
N VAL A 87 5.19 3.38 -2.42
CA VAL A 87 5.42 3.88 -1.07
C VAL A 87 4.27 3.37 -0.20
N ALA A 88 4.58 2.48 0.74
CA ALA A 88 3.60 1.85 1.61
C ALA A 88 3.98 2.03 3.08
N SER A 89 3.03 2.50 3.88
CA SER A 89 3.13 2.51 5.34
C SER A 89 2.76 1.13 5.88
N LEU A 90 3.55 0.62 6.81
CA LEU A 90 3.34 -0.67 7.46
C LEU A 90 3.44 -0.49 8.97
N PHE A 91 3.01 -1.51 9.70
CA PHE A 91 3.25 -1.67 11.13
C PHE A 91 4.07 -2.93 11.36
#